data_AF-A0A2V9AD05-F1
#
_entry.id   AF-A0A2V9AD05-F1
#
_cell.length_a   1.000
_cell.length_b   1.000
_cell.length_c   1.000
_cell.angle_alpha   90.00
_cell.angle_beta   90.00
_cell.angle_gamma   90.00
#
_symmetry.space_group_name_H-M   'P 1'
#
loop_
_entity.id
_entity.type
_entity.pdbx_description
1 polymer ?
#
loop_
_entity_poly.entity_id
_entity_poly.type
_entity_poly.pdbx_seq_one_letter_code
_entity_poly.pdbx_strand_id
1 'polypeptide(L)' 'MLPPAISVLRPEVVEPLRFAKAVCSDPDDDKFLEAAVAANADYVVSGDTALLKLKNHQGIQIVRSACRNDGIWA' A
#
# COMPACT_ATOMS: atom_id res chain seq x y z
N MET A 1 -20.21 22.48 -21.87
CA MET A 1 -20.04 21.53 -20.75
C MET A 1 -18.81 20.70 -21.08
N LEU A 2 -17.68 20.92 -20.40
CA LEU A 2 -16.45 20.14 -20.63
C LEU A 2 -16.65 18.73 -20.03
N PRO A 3 -16.16 17.66 -20.68
CA PRO A 3 -16.20 16.32 -20.08
C PRO A 3 -15.43 16.34 -18.75
N PRO A 4 -15.81 15.50 -17.76
CA PRO A 4 -15.03 15.37 -16.55
C PRO A 4 -13.60 15.01 -16.96
N ALA A 5 -12.64 15.83 -16.54
CA ALA A 5 -11.23 15.60 -16.84
C ALA A 5 -10.86 14.20 -16.34
N ILE A 6 -10.61 13.27 -17.27
CA ILE A 6 -9.98 12.00 -16.95
C ILE A 6 -8.58 12.34 -16.49
N SER A 7 -8.33 12.27 -15.19
CA SER A 7 -6.99 12.41 -14.64
C SER A 7 -6.25 11.11 -14.91
N VAL A 8 -5.33 11.14 -15.87
CA VAL A 8 -4.46 9.99 -16.14
C VAL A 8 -3.42 9.95 -15.03
N LEU A 9 -3.56 9.01 -14.11
CA LEU A 9 -2.52 8.73 -13.11
C LEU A 9 -1.32 8.11 -13.83
N ARG A 10 -0.14 8.66 -13.59
CA ARG A 10 1.13 8.08 -14.06
C ARG A 10 1.79 7.37 -12.89
N PRO A 11 2.25 6.12 -13.05
CA PRO A 11 3.05 5.49 -12.02
C PRO A 11 4.39 6.21 -11.92
N GLU A 12 4.82 6.46 -10.68
CA GLU A 12 6.17 6.89 -10.37
C GLU A 12 6.97 5.65 -9.92
N VAL A 13 8.14 5.44 -10.54
CA VAL A 13 9.05 4.37 -10.14
C VAL A 13 10.05 4.96 -9.15
N VAL A 14 10.11 4.37 -7.97
CA VAL A 14 11.02 4.76 -6.89
C VAL A 14 11.94 3.61 -6.53
N GLU A 15 13.16 3.95 -6.10
CA GLU A 15 14.04 2.98 -5.45
C GLU A 15 13.62 2.86 -3.98
N PRO A 16 13.31 1.64 -3.48
CA PRO A 16 12.84 1.45 -2.11
C PRO A 16 13.93 1.79 -1.09
N LEU A 17 13.54 2.42 0.02
CA LEU A 17 14.47 2.75 1.10
C LEU A 17 14.76 1.51 1.93
N ARG A 18 16.02 1.05 2.00
CA ARG A 18 16.35 -0.16 2.77
C ARG A 18 16.30 0.08 4.28
N PHE A 19 15.45 -0.68 4.99
CA PHE A 19 15.37 -0.62 6.44
C PHE A 19 16.56 -1.33 7.10
N ALA A 20 17.08 -0.75 8.18
CA ALA A 20 18.17 -1.35 8.96
C ALA A 20 17.72 -2.51 9.85
N LYS A 21 16.41 -2.62 10.12
CA LYS A 21 15.79 -3.68 10.94
C LYS A 21 14.47 -4.09 10.31
N ALA A 22 14.17 -5.37 10.37
CA ALA A 22 12.92 -5.91 9.88
C ALA A 22 11.72 -5.32 10.63
N VAL A 23 10.68 -4.92 9.91
CA VAL A 23 9.43 -4.39 10.47
C VAL A 23 8.34 -5.45 10.41
N CYS A 24 8.21 -6.12 9.27
CA CYS A 24 7.28 -7.21 9.05
C CYS A 24 7.79 -8.51 9.72
N SER A 25 6.85 -9.43 9.97
CA SER A 25 7.21 -10.76 10.49
C SER A 25 7.94 -11.61 9.44
N ASP A 26 7.60 -11.43 8.17
CA ASP A 26 8.39 -11.86 7.02
C ASP A 26 9.22 -10.67 6.51
N PRO A 27 10.56 -10.68 6.63
CA PRO A 27 11.40 -9.59 6.15
C PRO A 27 11.25 -9.28 4.65
N ASP A 28 10.79 -10.23 3.83
CA ASP A 28 10.60 -10.01 2.39
C ASP A 28 9.41 -9.08 2.08
N ASP A 29 8.50 -8.88 3.04
CA ASP A 29 7.37 -7.96 2.92
C ASP A 29 7.73 -6.50 3.22
N ASP A 30 8.90 -6.25 3.85
CA ASP A 30 9.32 -4.89 4.15
C ASP A 30 9.45 -4.04 2.88
N LYS A 31 9.79 -4.66 1.74
CA LYS A 31 9.90 -3.97 0.43
C LYS A 31 8.67 -3.11 0.08
N PHE A 32 7.47 -3.47 0.55
CA PHE A 32 6.25 -2.69 0.32
C PHE A 32 6.22 -1.41 1.16
N LEU A 33 6.67 -1.49 2.41
CA LEU A 33 6.81 -0.34 3.30
C LEU A 33 7.99 0.54 2.89
N GLU A 34 9.11 -0.07 2.51
CA GLU A 34 10.30 0.59 1.98
C GLU A 34 9.97 1.43 0.73
N ALA A 35 9.19 0.87 -0.19
CA ALA A 35 8.71 1.58 -1.38
C ALA A 35 7.72 2.70 -1.02
N ALA A 36 6.79 2.46 -0.07
CA ALA A 36 5.83 3.47 0.35
C ALA A 36 6.51 4.67 1.02
N VAL A 37 7.53 4.43 1.86
CA VAL A 37 8.34 5.48 2.47
C VAL A 37 9.13 6.25 1.41
N ALA A 38 9.77 5.54 0.47
CA ALA A 38 10.51 6.19 -0.62
C ALA A 38 9.61 7.06 -1.53
N ALA A 39 8.38 6.62 -1.77
CA ALA A 39 7.37 7.37 -2.52
C ALA A 39 6.64 8.45 -1.70
N ASN A 40 6.93 8.58 -0.40
CA ASN A 40 6.19 9.44 0.52
C ASN A 40 4.67 9.23 0.43
N ALA A 41 4.24 7.95 0.38
CA ALA A 41 2.86 7.57 0.21
C ALA A 41 2.04 7.77 1.48
N ASP A 42 0.78 8.19 1.35
CA ASP A 42 -0.15 8.29 2.48
C ASP A 42 -0.72 6.92 2.91
N TYR A 43 -0.83 5.99 1.96
CA TYR A 43 -1.49 4.69 2.15
C TYR A 43 -0.75 3.53 1.47
N VAL A 44 -0.76 2.38 2.14
CA VAL A 44 -0.53 1.06 1.54
C VAL A 44 -1.85 0.30 1.54
N VAL A 45 -2.34 -0.07 0.37
CA VAL A 45 -3.55 -0.89 0.24
C VAL A 45 -3.13 -2.35 0.05
N SER A 46 -3.57 -3.25 0.93
CA SER A 46 -3.19 -4.66 0.88
C SER A 46 -4.33 -5.60 1.28
N GLY A 47 -4.33 -6.80 0.69
CA GLY A 47 -5.13 -7.93 1.17
C GLY A 47 -4.40 -8.79 2.20
N ASP A 48 -3.09 -8.58 2.37
CA ASP A 48 -2.24 -9.38 3.25
C ASP A 48 -2.57 -9.09 4.73
N THR A 49 -2.89 -10.15 5.48
CA THR A 49 -3.30 -10.00 6.88
C THR A 49 -2.13 -9.70 7.82
N ALA A 50 -0.91 -10.13 7.51
CA ALA A 50 0.27 -9.80 8.28
C ALA A 50 0.61 -8.30 8.14
N LEU A 51 0.58 -7.76 6.92
CA LEU A 51 0.76 -6.32 6.69
C LEU A 51 -0.35 -5.49 7.35
N LEU A 52 -1.62 -5.90 7.21
CA LEU A 52 -2.75 -5.18 7.80
C LEU A 52 -2.70 -5.10 9.33
N LYS A 53 -2.05 -6.05 10.01
CA LYS A 53 -1.88 -6.01 11.48
C LYS A 53 -0.98 -4.87 11.94
N LEU A 54 -0.09 -4.37 11.08
CA LEU A 54 0.77 -3.23 11.39
C LEU A 54 -0.04 -1.93 11.53
N LYS A 55 -1.14 -1.79 10.78
CA LYS A 55 -2.06 -0.64 10.72
C LYS A 55 -1.46 0.67 10.23
N ASN A 56 -0.25 1.00 10.67
CA ASN A 56 0.48 2.22 10.34
C ASN A 56 1.98 1.96 10.41
N HIS A 57 2.74 2.53 9.47
CA HIS A 57 4.20 2.62 9.56
C HIS A 57 4.68 4.01 9.15
N GLN A 58 5.41 4.72 10.03
CA GLN A 58 5.96 6.06 9.74
C GLN A 58 4.91 7.08 9.24
N GLY A 59 3.65 6.97 9.70
CA GLY A 59 2.54 7.84 9.28
C GLY A 59 1.71 7.27 8.13
N ILE A 60 2.26 6.31 7.38
CA ILE A 60 1.62 5.64 6.25
C ILE A 60 0.56 4.66 6.77
N GLN A 61 -0.70 4.82 6.37
CA GLN A 61 -1.78 3.94 6.80
C GLN A 61 -1.84 2.66 5.96
N ILE A 62 -1.96 1.50 6.62
CA ILE A 62 -2.06 0.21 5.94
C ILE A 62 -3.51 -0.26 6.00
N VAL A 63 -4.17 -0.27 4.85
CA VAL A 63 -5.63 -0.43 4.75
C VAL A 63 -6.01 -1.59 3.85
N ARG A 64 -7.15 -2.19 4.15
CA ARG A 64 -7.75 -3.22 3.29
C ARG A 64 -8.57 -2.57 2.20
N SER A 65 -8.44 -3.04 0.96
CA SER A 65 -9.37 -2.64 -0.10
C SER A 65 -10.79 -3.14 0.22
N ALA A 66 -11.82 -2.38 -0.16
CA ALA A 66 -13.19 -2.82 0.05
C ALA A 66 -13.40 -4.18 -0.66
N CYS A 67 -13.85 -5.20 0.08
CA CYS A 67 -14.34 -6.40 -0.57
C CYS A 67 -15.66 -6.05 -1.27
N ARG A 68 -15.78 -6.42 -2.54
CA ARG A 68 -17.09 -6.38 -3.21
C ARG A 68 -17.93 -7.47 -2.57
N ASN A 69 -18.94 -7.07 -1.80
CA ASN A 69 -19.82 -7.98 -1.07
C ASN A 69 -20.99 -8.43 -1.96
N ASP A 70 -20.70 -9.06 -3.11
CA ASP A 70 -21.71 -9.55 -4.05
C ASP A 70 -21.96 -11.07 -3.98
N GLY A 71 -21.39 -11.76 -2.97
CA GLY A 71 -21.81 -13.12 -2.60
C GLY A 71 -21.47 -14.22 -3.60
N ILE A 72 -20.56 -13.98 -4.56
CA ILE A 72 -20.24 -14.94 -5.63
C ILE A 72 -19.14 -15.97 -5.25
N TRP A 73 -18.66 -16.00 -4.00
CA TRP A 73 -17.60 -16.92 -3.58
C TRP A 73 -17.91 -17.71 -2.29
N ALA A 74 -19.13 -18.26 -2.19
CA ALA A 74 -19.47 -19.30 -1.21
C ALA A 74 -19.57 -20.66 -1.90
#